data_AF-A0A554WYH1-F1
#
_entry.id   AF-A0A554WYH1-F1
#
_cell.length_a   1.000
_cell.length_b   1.000
_cell.length_c   1.000
_cell.angle_alpha   90.00
_cell.angle_beta   90.00
_cell.angle_gamma   90.00
#
_symmetry.space_group_name_H-M   'P 1'
#
loop_
_entity.id
_entity.type
_entity.pdbx_description
1 polymer ?
#
loop_
_entity_poly.entity_id
_entity_poly.type
_entity_poly.pdbx_seq_one_letter_code
_entity_poly.pdbx_strand_id
1 'polypeptide(L)'
;MPSENEMFYSVIQHGLDFWNASFFCGSAAVLRRAHLDLIGGIAGETITEDAETAMALHGQHGLNSVYYGKPMIAGLQPETFSGFIVQRTRWTQGMVQILILKNPWKQPKLTIPQRLAYTSSVFFWFFPFARIVFYIAPSLYLLFGLRIVDAYFSMDLLAYTLPHVLGAMMLSNILYGRTRWPLISELYETIQSMHALPSIVATIRHPHAPSFAVTPKGERLDEDFISQLALPFYAIFLFSFVCVIAGVIRLILIPGDLGVIALTMTLAAINMIFSMAAIGIMLEKAQKRSAYRVPAESLDATAEWHSGNTVVSLRFLDVSHGGARFTATQPLPRGTLGAIRATIPAMDNTVADLPSSVVRVRRMTNGQWEIGVRFAPQTIEERRAIVALVYGDSDLHAANQRARQRRIGLAEGFAFLLRLAVTHAAENFQFLTRLAWQKIVSLITPKWQRILQRLFAG
;
A
#
# COMPACT_ATOMS: atom_id res chain seq x y z
N MET A 1 -1.56 -10.30 3.17
CA MET A 1 -1.86 -9.64 1.89
C MET A 1 -0.56 -9.12 1.30
N PRO A 2 -0.29 -9.33 0.00
CA PRO A 2 0.80 -8.66 -0.73
C PRO A 2 0.65 -7.13 -0.69
N SER A 3 1.75 -6.39 -0.76
CA SER A 3 1.69 -4.92 -0.90
C SER A 3 1.33 -4.50 -2.32
N GLU A 4 0.85 -3.25 -2.49
CA GLU A 4 0.41 -2.72 -3.78
C GLU A 4 1.48 -2.85 -4.87
N ASN A 5 2.74 -2.50 -4.57
CA ASN A 5 3.85 -2.53 -5.51
C ASN A 5 4.19 -3.95 -6.02
N GLU A 6 3.82 -5.02 -5.32
CA GLU A 6 4.18 -6.39 -5.71
C GLU A 6 3.51 -6.81 -7.03
N MET A 7 2.30 -6.30 -7.33
CA MET A 7 1.64 -6.54 -8.61
C MET A 7 2.48 -6.03 -9.78
N PHE A 8 3.05 -4.82 -9.63
CA PHE A 8 3.85 -4.19 -10.66
C PHE A 8 5.21 -4.88 -10.80
N TYR A 9 5.98 -4.98 -9.71
CA TYR A 9 7.35 -5.48 -9.76
C TYR A 9 7.47 -7.00 -9.93
N SER A 10 6.45 -7.79 -9.58
CA SER A 10 6.55 -9.26 -9.68
C SER A 10 5.83 -9.84 -10.91
N VAL A 11 4.99 -9.04 -11.59
CA VAL A 11 4.22 -9.52 -12.75
C VAL A 11 4.30 -8.53 -13.91
N ILE A 12 3.82 -7.29 -13.73
CA ILE A 12 3.71 -6.33 -14.84
C ILE A 12 5.08 -5.99 -15.43
N GLN A 13 6.10 -5.75 -14.60
CA GLN A 13 7.46 -5.44 -15.06
C GLN A 13 8.08 -6.57 -15.89
N HIS A 14 7.82 -7.84 -15.57
CA HIS A 14 8.24 -8.96 -16.42
C HIS A 14 7.52 -8.95 -17.77
N GLY A 15 6.23 -8.61 -17.79
CA GLY A 15 5.49 -8.42 -19.03
C GLY A 15 5.99 -7.25 -19.88
N LEU A 16 6.36 -6.13 -19.23
CA LEU A 16 6.98 -4.98 -19.90
C LEU A 16 8.36 -5.34 -20.45
N ASP A 17 9.16 -6.08 -19.69
CA ASP A 17 10.49 -6.55 -20.07
C ASP A 17 10.46 -7.44 -21.31
N PHE A 18 9.49 -8.34 -21.41
CA PHE A 18 9.27 -9.18 -22.61
C PHE A 18 9.11 -8.34 -23.89
N TRP A 19 8.49 -7.16 -23.78
CA TRP A 19 8.30 -6.24 -24.90
C TRP A 19 9.38 -5.14 -24.96
N ASN A 20 10.50 -5.30 -24.26
CA ASN A 20 11.58 -4.31 -24.18
C ASN A 20 11.09 -2.91 -23.75
N ALA A 21 10.18 -2.88 -22.79
CA ALA A 21 9.54 -1.68 -22.29
C ALA A 21 9.66 -1.53 -20.76
N SER A 22 10.57 -2.29 -20.12
CA SER A 22 10.87 -2.10 -18.71
C SER A 22 11.58 -0.76 -18.52
N PHE A 23 10.95 0.15 -17.79
CA PHE A 23 11.45 1.51 -17.64
C PHE A 23 12.06 1.75 -16.27
N PHE A 24 12.98 2.72 -16.22
CA PHE A 24 13.62 3.19 -15.00
C PHE A 24 12.57 3.77 -14.02
N CYS A 25 12.55 3.26 -12.79
CA CYS A 25 11.60 3.64 -11.73
C CYS A 25 12.25 4.47 -10.60
N GLY A 26 13.25 5.29 -10.94
CA GLY A 26 13.86 6.29 -10.05
C GLY A 26 14.88 5.75 -9.06
N SER A 27 14.84 4.45 -8.75
CA SER A 27 15.82 3.79 -7.88
C SER A 27 15.97 2.31 -8.27
N ALA A 28 16.93 1.63 -7.61
CA ALA A 28 17.23 0.21 -7.82
C ALA A 28 17.50 -0.17 -9.29
N ALA A 29 18.15 0.74 -10.04
CA ALA A 29 18.49 0.56 -11.44
C ALA A 29 19.95 0.94 -11.71
N VAL A 30 20.53 0.32 -12.73
CA VAL A 30 21.87 0.66 -13.22
C VAL A 30 21.72 1.18 -14.65
N LEU A 31 22.14 2.42 -14.89
CA LEU A 31 22.10 3.05 -16.20
C LEU A 31 23.52 3.16 -16.77
N ARG A 32 23.68 2.83 -18.05
CA ARG A 32 24.98 3.01 -18.73
C ARG A 32 25.23 4.50 -18.93
N ARG A 33 26.32 5.03 -18.36
CA ARG A 33 26.67 6.46 -18.46
C ARG A 33 26.68 6.97 -19.90
N ALA A 34 27.35 6.24 -20.80
CA ALA A 34 27.42 6.60 -22.21
C ALA A 34 26.04 6.71 -22.89
N HIS A 35 25.01 5.98 -22.42
CA HIS A 35 23.65 6.12 -22.94
C HIS A 35 22.96 7.37 -22.41
N LEU A 36 23.21 7.76 -21.17
CA LEU A 36 22.69 9.02 -20.61
C LEU A 36 23.27 10.23 -21.33
N ASP A 37 24.56 10.18 -21.68
CA ASP A 37 25.21 11.27 -22.40
C ASP A 37 24.59 11.52 -23.79
N LEU A 38 23.97 10.50 -24.42
CA LEU A 38 23.25 10.64 -25.71
C LEU A 38 22.03 11.56 -25.63
N ILE A 39 21.39 11.62 -24.45
CA ILE A 39 20.16 12.39 -24.20
C ILE A 39 20.42 13.61 -23.31
N GLY A 40 21.69 13.95 -23.04
CA GLY A 40 22.06 15.10 -22.21
C GLY A 40 21.95 14.86 -20.70
N GLY A 41 21.88 13.60 -20.24
CA GLY A 41 21.79 13.23 -18.83
C GLY A 41 20.43 12.64 -18.45
N ILE A 42 19.98 12.94 -17.21
CA ILE A 42 18.64 12.57 -16.75
C ILE A 42 17.66 13.60 -17.30
N ALA A 43 16.59 13.12 -17.95
CA ALA A 43 15.55 13.97 -18.50
C ALA A 43 14.78 14.70 -17.37
N GLY A 44 14.16 15.84 -17.65
CA GLY A 44 13.54 16.66 -16.59
C GLY A 44 12.46 17.61 -17.08
N GLU A 45 11.80 17.29 -18.19
CA GLU A 45 10.63 18.07 -18.64
C GLU A 45 9.38 17.69 -17.83
N THR A 46 9.31 16.45 -17.33
CA THR A 46 8.24 15.97 -16.45
C THR A 46 8.77 15.76 -15.03
N ILE A 47 7.86 15.72 -14.06
CA ILE A 47 8.21 15.46 -12.65
C ILE A 47 8.46 13.97 -12.34
N THR A 48 8.40 13.12 -13.36
CA THR A 48 8.79 11.70 -13.32
C THR A 48 9.97 11.52 -14.27
N GLU A 49 11.10 12.09 -13.84
CA GLU A 49 12.36 12.15 -14.58
C GLU A 49 12.85 10.76 -14.99
N ASP A 50 12.50 9.76 -14.19
CA ASP A 50 12.88 8.37 -14.32
C ASP A 50 12.25 7.69 -15.55
N ALA A 51 10.93 7.67 -15.61
CA ALA A 51 10.17 7.12 -16.72
C ALA A 51 10.38 7.96 -17.99
N GLU A 52 10.53 9.28 -17.87
CA GLU A 52 10.89 10.16 -18.98
C GLU A 52 12.25 9.78 -19.58
N THR A 53 13.27 9.61 -18.73
CA THR A 53 14.63 9.20 -19.14
C THR A 53 14.58 7.87 -19.88
N ALA A 54 13.90 6.87 -19.34
CA ALA A 54 13.76 5.57 -20.01
C ALA A 54 13.05 5.68 -21.37
N MET A 55 11.97 6.48 -21.45
CA MET A 55 11.27 6.71 -22.71
C MET A 55 12.16 7.41 -23.74
N ALA A 56 13.01 8.35 -23.34
CA ALA A 56 13.97 8.99 -24.25
C ALA A 56 15.00 7.98 -24.78
N LEU A 57 15.58 7.15 -23.90
CA LEU A 57 16.56 6.13 -24.29
C LEU A 57 15.95 5.09 -25.25
N HIS A 58 14.77 4.57 -24.95
CA HIS A 58 14.08 3.62 -25.83
C HIS A 58 13.57 4.30 -27.11
N GLY A 59 12.91 5.45 -26.97
CA GLY A 59 12.15 6.10 -28.03
C GLY A 59 12.95 6.94 -29.00
N GLN A 60 14.03 7.57 -28.57
CA GLN A 60 14.88 8.41 -29.42
C GLN A 60 16.11 7.64 -29.92
N HIS A 61 16.63 6.71 -29.10
CA HIS A 61 17.85 5.97 -29.42
C HIS A 61 17.63 4.49 -29.75
N GLY A 62 16.47 3.90 -29.43
CA GLY A 62 16.19 2.49 -29.73
C GLY A 62 16.97 1.54 -28.83
N LEU A 63 17.33 1.99 -27.63
CA LEU A 63 18.08 1.20 -26.67
C LEU A 63 17.20 0.15 -26.00
N ASN A 64 17.83 -0.85 -25.40
CA ASN A 64 17.15 -1.94 -24.71
C ASN A 64 17.28 -1.81 -23.18
N SER A 65 16.29 -2.35 -22.48
CA SER A 65 16.23 -2.50 -21.02
C SER A 65 16.18 -3.97 -20.62
N VAL A 66 16.57 -4.28 -19.38
CA VAL A 66 16.40 -5.62 -18.79
C VAL A 66 15.91 -5.48 -17.35
N TYR A 67 14.90 -6.27 -16.98
CA TYR A 67 14.38 -6.38 -15.62
C TYR A 67 14.77 -7.71 -14.96
N TYR A 68 15.54 -7.65 -13.87
CA TYR A 68 16.05 -8.86 -13.20
C TYR A 68 15.03 -9.55 -12.26
N GLY A 69 14.08 -8.81 -11.68
CA GLY A 69 13.00 -9.39 -10.86
C GLY A 69 13.38 -9.98 -9.49
N LYS A 70 14.60 -9.74 -8.98
CA LYS A 70 15.00 -10.13 -7.61
C LYS A 70 14.96 -8.90 -6.66
N PRO A 71 14.33 -8.99 -5.47
CA PRO A 71 14.33 -7.90 -4.50
C PRO A 71 15.73 -7.75 -3.86
N MET A 72 16.50 -6.79 -4.37
CA MET A 72 17.86 -6.46 -3.89
C MET A 72 17.92 -5.14 -3.12
N ILE A 73 16.76 -4.56 -2.81
CA ILE A 73 16.64 -3.31 -2.05
C ILE A 73 15.53 -3.43 -1.00
N ALA A 74 15.68 -2.68 0.09
CA ALA A 74 14.68 -2.54 1.14
C ALA A 74 14.29 -1.07 1.29
N GLY A 75 13.27 -0.65 0.56
CA GLY A 75 12.76 0.73 0.60
C GLY A 75 11.71 0.96 1.69
N LEU A 76 11.59 2.21 2.13
CA LEU A 76 10.52 2.66 3.01
C LEU A 76 9.35 3.22 2.18
N GLN A 77 8.12 2.91 2.61
CA GLN A 77 6.90 3.55 2.14
C GLN A 77 6.56 4.75 3.03
N PRO A 78 5.78 5.73 2.54
CA PRO A 78 5.28 6.82 3.38
C PRO A 78 4.56 6.27 4.62
N GLU A 79 4.86 6.85 5.78
CA GLU A 79 4.30 6.41 7.05
C GLU A 79 2.85 6.89 7.25
N THR A 80 2.49 7.99 6.59
CA THR A 80 1.16 8.61 6.67
C THR A 80 0.38 8.53 5.38
N PHE A 81 -0.95 8.60 5.51
CA PHE A 81 -1.85 8.66 4.35
C PHE A 81 -1.63 9.92 3.51
N SER A 82 -1.37 11.07 4.15
CA SER A 82 -1.01 12.31 3.45
C SER A 82 0.26 12.15 2.61
N GLY A 83 1.32 11.57 3.18
CA GLY A 83 2.56 11.27 2.46
C GLY A 83 2.34 10.32 1.29
N PHE A 84 1.48 9.31 1.47
CA PHE A 84 1.05 8.40 0.40
C PHE A 84 0.35 9.15 -0.75
N ILE A 85 -0.63 10.01 -0.45
CA ILE A 85 -1.34 10.79 -1.47
C ILE A 85 -0.42 11.78 -2.19
N VAL A 86 0.49 12.46 -1.49
CA VAL A 86 1.49 13.35 -2.11
C VAL A 86 2.35 12.59 -3.13
N GLN A 87 2.87 11.42 -2.72
CA GLN A 87 3.70 10.60 -3.60
C GLN A 87 2.94 10.14 -4.85
N ARG A 88 1.71 9.65 -4.68
CA ARG A 88 0.91 9.11 -5.79
C ARG A 88 0.40 10.19 -6.71
N THR A 89 0.00 11.33 -6.17
CA THR A 89 -0.40 12.49 -6.95
C THR A 89 0.73 12.95 -7.87
N ARG A 90 1.98 12.98 -7.38
CA ARG A 90 3.16 13.27 -8.20
C ARG A 90 3.31 12.28 -9.36
N TRP A 91 3.21 10.97 -9.09
CA TRP A 91 3.29 9.96 -10.14
C TRP A 91 2.18 10.10 -11.18
N THR A 92 0.95 10.37 -10.73
CA THR A 92 -0.18 10.66 -11.61
C THR A 92 0.11 11.86 -12.52
N GLN A 93 0.54 12.99 -11.95
CA GLN A 93 0.84 14.20 -12.72
C GLN A 93 1.98 13.97 -13.71
N GLY A 94 3.08 13.34 -13.30
CA GLY A 94 4.21 13.05 -14.19
C GLY A 94 3.84 12.13 -15.35
N MET A 95 2.98 11.13 -15.12
CA MET A 95 2.51 10.24 -16.18
C MET A 95 1.54 10.95 -17.14
N VAL A 96 0.72 11.88 -16.65
CA VAL A 96 -0.08 12.78 -17.51
C VAL A 96 0.82 13.71 -18.32
N GLN A 97 1.90 14.26 -17.72
CA GLN A 97 2.91 15.05 -18.45
C GLN A 97 3.59 14.20 -19.53
N ILE A 98 3.96 12.96 -19.25
CA ILE A 98 4.52 12.04 -20.24
C ILE A 98 3.55 11.84 -21.41
N LEU A 99 2.24 11.70 -21.15
CA LEU A 99 1.25 11.56 -22.22
C LEU A 99 1.22 12.79 -23.14
N ILE A 100 1.20 13.98 -22.56
CA ILE A 100 0.97 15.25 -23.26
C ILE A 100 2.26 15.75 -23.93
N LEU A 101 3.35 15.81 -23.17
CA LEU A 101 4.62 16.44 -23.57
C LEU A 101 5.49 15.47 -24.38
N LYS A 102 5.53 14.20 -24.00
CA LYS A 102 6.41 13.20 -24.65
C LYS A 102 5.67 12.32 -25.65
N ASN A 103 4.47 11.88 -25.30
CA ASN A 103 3.59 11.01 -26.09
C ASN A 103 4.28 9.73 -26.63
N PRO A 104 3.98 8.54 -26.08
CA PRO A 104 4.57 7.27 -26.55
C PRO A 104 4.46 7.05 -28.08
N TRP A 105 3.40 7.55 -28.72
CA TRP A 105 3.15 7.39 -30.15
C TRP A 105 3.93 8.36 -31.05
N LYS A 106 4.57 9.37 -30.47
CA LYS A 106 5.45 10.31 -31.20
C LYS A 106 6.93 9.94 -31.12
N GLN A 107 7.29 8.95 -30.31
CA GLN A 107 8.67 8.51 -30.16
C GLN A 107 9.14 7.76 -31.41
N PRO A 108 10.22 8.17 -32.12
CA PRO A 108 10.52 7.66 -33.47
C PRO A 108 10.93 6.18 -33.49
N LYS A 109 11.65 5.69 -32.47
CA LYS A 109 12.22 4.33 -32.43
C LYS A 109 11.45 3.34 -31.56
N LEU A 110 10.35 3.75 -30.92
CA LEU A 110 9.50 2.79 -30.21
C LEU A 110 8.77 1.88 -31.20
N THR A 111 8.89 0.58 -30.97
CA THR A 111 8.09 -0.46 -31.64
C THR A 111 6.63 -0.39 -31.19
N ILE A 112 5.70 -0.97 -31.96
CA ILE A 112 4.27 -0.99 -31.59
C ILE A 112 4.05 -1.62 -30.19
N PRO A 113 4.67 -2.77 -29.83
CA PRO A 113 4.53 -3.30 -28.48
C PRO A 113 5.03 -2.34 -27.39
N GLN A 114 6.16 -1.67 -27.60
CA GLN A 114 6.65 -0.67 -26.64
C GLN A 114 5.68 0.52 -26.51
N ARG A 115 5.12 1.01 -27.63
CA ARG A 115 4.12 2.10 -27.61
C ARG A 115 2.91 1.70 -26.79
N LEU A 116 2.39 0.48 -26.97
CA LEU A 116 1.28 -0.06 -26.19
C LEU A 116 1.66 -0.21 -24.71
N ALA A 117 2.85 -0.72 -24.40
CA ALA A 117 3.34 -0.90 -23.04
C ALA A 117 3.47 0.43 -22.28
N TYR A 118 4.10 1.44 -22.88
CA TYR A 118 4.17 2.79 -22.31
C TYR A 118 2.80 3.44 -22.21
N THR A 119 1.94 3.29 -23.23
CA THR A 119 0.57 3.81 -23.21
C THR A 119 -0.22 3.18 -22.07
N SER A 120 -0.15 1.86 -21.87
CA SER A 120 -0.80 1.18 -20.76
C SER A 120 -0.31 1.69 -19.41
N SER A 121 0.99 1.92 -19.27
CA SER A 121 1.58 2.44 -18.02
C SER A 121 1.09 3.85 -17.70
N VAL A 122 0.95 4.69 -18.73
CA VAL A 122 0.40 6.05 -18.62
C VAL A 122 -1.11 6.04 -18.33
N PHE A 123 -1.88 5.27 -19.10
CA PHE A 123 -3.35 5.24 -19.01
C PHE A 123 -3.85 4.68 -17.68
N PHE A 124 -3.08 3.82 -17.01
CA PHE A 124 -3.38 3.36 -15.66
C PHE A 124 -3.70 4.55 -14.73
N TRP A 125 -2.94 5.64 -14.82
CA TRP A 125 -3.09 6.82 -13.95
C TRP A 125 -4.36 7.64 -14.18
N PHE A 126 -5.20 7.27 -15.17
CA PHE A 126 -6.52 7.84 -15.38
C PHE A 126 -7.64 7.09 -14.63
N PHE A 127 -7.32 6.07 -13.84
CA PHE A 127 -8.29 5.39 -12.97
C PHE A 127 -9.16 6.35 -12.11
N PRO A 128 -8.69 7.54 -11.66
CA PRO A 128 -9.54 8.43 -10.87
C PRO A 128 -10.84 8.85 -11.56
N PHE A 129 -10.83 9.01 -12.88
CA PHE A 129 -12.04 9.29 -13.64
C PHE A 129 -13.04 8.13 -13.56
N ALA A 130 -12.57 6.92 -13.85
CA ALA A 130 -13.40 5.72 -13.83
C ALA A 130 -14.01 5.48 -12.44
N ARG A 131 -13.21 5.63 -11.38
CA ARG A 131 -13.67 5.44 -10.00
C ARG A 131 -14.76 6.43 -9.60
N ILE A 132 -14.60 7.70 -9.95
CA ILE A 132 -15.62 8.72 -9.64
C ILE A 132 -16.91 8.46 -10.43
N VAL A 133 -16.81 8.05 -11.70
CA VAL A 133 -17.97 7.62 -12.48
C VAL A 133 -18.69 6.44 -11.83
N PHE A 134 -17.98 5.43 -11.31
CA PHE A 134 -18.61 4.30 -10.61
C PHE A 134 -19.33 4.67 -9.31
N TYR A 135 -18.92 5.75 -8.64
CA TYR A 135 -19.64 6.29 -7.50
C TYR A 135 -20.90 7.08 -7.91
N ILE A 136 -20.82 7.83 -9.02
CA ILE A 136 -21.92 8.68 -9.50
C ILE A 136 -22.99 7.86 -10.23
N ALA A 137 -22.60 6.91 -11.08
CA ALA A 137 -23.50 6.16 -11.96
C ALA A 137 -24.75 5.57 -11.26
N PRO A 138 -24.64 4.82 -10.13
CA PRO A 138 -25.84 4.29 -9.48
C PRO A 138 -26.73 5.38 -8.88
N SER A 139 -26.15 6.51 -8.45
CA SER A 139 -26.92 7.62 -7.87
C SER A 139 -27.82 8.33 -8.88
N LEU A 140 -27.42 8.38 -10.14
CA LEU A 140 -28.18 9.05 -11.20
C LEU A 140 -29.56 8.41 -11.38
N TYR A 141 -29.63 7.09 -11.33
CA TYR A 141 -30.89 6.37 -11.34
C TYR A 141 -31.61 6.44 -9.99
N LEU A 142 -30.92 6.15 -8.88
CA LEU A 142 -31.55 6.06 -7.56
C LEU A 142 -32.12 7.38 -7.04
N LEU A 143 -31.52 8.52 -7.39
CA LEU A 143 -31.99 9.84 -6.97
C LEU A 143 -32.90 10.45 -8.03
N PHE A 144 -32.48 10.45 -9.29
CA PHE A 144 -33.14 11.24 -10.35
C PHE A 144 -33.94 10.39 -11.35
N GLY A 145 -33.86 9.06 -11.30
CA GLY A 145 -34.57 8.18 -12.22
C GLY A 145 -33.99 8.14 -13.63
N LEU A 146 -32.75 8.61 -13.81
CA LEU A 146 -32.09 8.63 -15.11
C LEU A 146 -31.75 7.20 -15.55
N ARG A 147 -32.44 6.72 -16.59
CA ARG A 147 -32.22 5.39 -17.19
C ARG A 147 -31.02 5.44 -18.13
N ILE A 148 -29.84 5.12 -17.59
CA ILE A 148 -28.58 5.09 -18.34
C ILE A 148 -28.42 3.78 -19.14
N VAL A 149 -29.05 2.71 -18.67
CA VAL A 149 -29.06 1.39 -19.31
C VAL A 149 -30.51 0.95 -19.50
N ASP A 150 -30.89 0.69 -20.75
CA ASP A 150 -32.18 0.12 -21.12
C ASP A 150 -31.98 -1.38 -21.41
N ALA A 151 -32.07 -2.21 -20.36
CA ALA A 151 -31.88 -3.66 -20.45
C ALA A 151 -33.11 -4.39 -19.88
N TYR A 152 -33.52 -5.49 -20.51
CA TYR A 152 -34.62 -6.32 -20.01
C TYR A 152 -34.08 -7.21 -18.87
N PHE A 153 -34.40 -6.78 -17.64
CA PHE A 153 -33.44 -6.79 -16.54
C PHE A 153 -33.11 -8.16 -15.91
N SER A 154 -33.89 -9.23 -16.14
CA SER A 154 -33.55 -10.55 -15.60
C SER A 154 -32.66 -11.36 -16.54
N MET A 155 -32.96 -11.39 -17.83
CA MET A 155 -32.22 -12.20 -18.81
C MET A 155 -30.90 -11.53 -19.21
N ASP A 156 -30.89 -10.23 -19.49
CA ASP A 156 -29.68 -9.55 -19.99
C ASP A 156 -28.59 -9.43 -18.90
N LEU A 157 -29.00 -9.19 -17.65
CA LEU A 157 -28.06 -9.12 -16.52
C LEU A 157 -27.37 -10.48 -16.31
N LEU A 158 -28.15 -11.57 -16.33
CA LEU A 158 -27.65 -12.93 -16.15
C LEU A 158 -26.86 -13.42 -17.37
N ALA A 159 -27.25 -13.02 -18.58
CA ALA A 159 -26.61 -13.45 -19.81
C ALA A 159 -25.31 -12.69 -20.13
N TYR A 160 -25.24 -11.39 -19.81
CA TYR A 160 -24.11 -10.54 -20.20
C TYR A 160 -23.32 -10.01 -19.00
N THR A 161 -23.99 -9.33 -18.07
CA THR A 161 -23.28 -8.58 -17.01
C THR A 161 -22.59 -9.52 -16.04
N LEU A 162 -23.30 -10.55 -15.57
CA LEU A 162 -22.75 -11.49 -14.59
C LEU A 162 -21.57 -12.30 -15.17
N PRO A 163 -21.66 -12.91 -16.38
CA PRO A 163 -20.53 -13.58 -17.00
C PRO A 163 -19.36 -12.63 -17.29
N HIS A 164 -19.64 -11.39 -17.69
CA HIS A 164 -18.59 -10.39 -17.93
C HIS A 164 -17.83 -10.05 -16.64
N VAL A 165 -18.53 -9.68 -15.57
CA VAL A 165 -17.92 -9.31 -14.28
C VAL A 165 -17.17 -10.49 -13.69
N LEU A 166 -17.77 -11.68 -13.66
CA LEU A 166 -17.12 -12.88 -13.15
C LEU A 166 -15.90 -13.26 -13.99
N GLY A 167 -16.02 -13.24 -15.32
CA GLY A 167 -14.92 -13.53 -16.24
C GLY A 167 -13.75 -12.56 -16.06
N ALA A 168 -14.03 -11.27 -15.96
CA ALA A 168 -13.01 -10.24 -15.72
C ALA A 168 -12.33 -10.42 -14.34
N MET A 169 -13.09 -10.65 -13.28
CA MET A 169 -12.55 -10.89 -11.94
C MET A 169 -11.75 -12.19 -11.86
N MET A 170 -12.21 -13.26 -12.50
CA MET A 170 -11.51 -14.54 -12.57
C MET A 170 -10.20 -14.41 -13.34
N LEU A 171 -10.20 -13.75 -14.49
CA LEU A 171 -9.00 -13.50 -15.27
C LEU A 171 -7.99 -12.67 -14.47
N SER A 172 -8.44 -11.59 -13.83
CA SER A 172 -7.59 -10.78 -12.94
C SER A 172 -7.00 -11.63 -11.81
N ASN A 173 -7.79 -12.50 -11.18
CA ASN A 173 -7.31 -13.38 -10.11
C ASN A 173 -6.36 -14.49 -10.63
N ILE A 174 -6.52 -14.96 -11.87
CA ILE A 174 -5.59 -15.91 -12.50
C ILE A 174 -4.24 -15.23 -12.73
N LEU A 175 -4.24 -14.02 -13.28
CA LEU A 175 -3.02 -13.30 -13.64
C LEU A 175 -2.30 -12.72 -12.40
N TYR A 176 -3.05 -12.18 -11.44
CA TYR A 176 -2.51 -11.35 -10.36
C TYR A 176 -2.87 -11.84 -8.96
N GLY A 177 -3.67 -12.89 -8.79
CA GLY A 177 -4.21 -13.27 -7.48
C GLY A 177 -3.16 -13.56 -6.40
N ARG A 178 -1.93 -13.89 -6.79
CA ARG A 178 -0.79 -14.06 -5.86
C ARG A 178 -0.19 -12.74 -5.38
N THR A 179 -0.28 -11.66 -6.15
CA THR A 179 0.38 -10.37 -5.91
C THR A 179 -0.60 -9.22 -5.68
N ARG A 180 -1.87 -9.43 -6.01
CA ARG A 180 -2.98 -8.51 -5.77
C ARG A 180 -4.24 -9.29 -5.52
N TRP A 181 -4.71 -9.24 -4.28
CA TRP A 181 -5.95 -9.91 -3.90
C TRP A 181 -7.18 -9.23 -4.54
N PRO A 182 -8.27 -9.98 -4.79
CA PRO A 182 -9.48 -9.44 -5.40
C PRO A 182 -10.01 -8.23 -4.63
N LEU A 183 -10.49 -7.20 -5.35
CA LEU A 183 -11.07 -5.96 -4.82
C LEU A 183 -10.11 -5.03 -4.06
N ILE A 184 -8.86 -5.44 -3.83
CA ILE A 184 -7.87 -4.57 -3.19
C ILE A 184 -7.41 -3.47 -4.14
N SER A 185 -7.32 -3.72 -5.45
CA SER A 185 -7.03 -2.67 -6.44
C SER A 185 -8.07 -1.55 -6.39
N GLU A 186 -9.34 -1.94 -6.36
CA GLU A 186 -10.48 -1.04 -6.27
C GLU A 186 -10.41 -0.16 -5.03
N LEU A 187 -10.00 -0.72 -3.89
CA LEU A 187 -9.80 0.04 -2.65
C LEU A 187 -8.65 1.04 -2.77
N TYR A 188 -7.47 0.61 -3.24
CA TYR A 188 -6.31 1.50 -3.46
C TYR A 188 -6.62 2.62 -4.45
N GLU A 189 -7.33 2.32 -5.52
CA GLU A 189 -7.73 3.30 -6.51
C GLU A 189 -8.77 4.27 -5.93
N THR A 190 -9.74 3.78 -5.16
CA THR A 190 -10.77 4.63 -4.52
C THR A 190 -10.14 5.66 -3.59
N ILE A 191 -9.22 5.25 -2.70
CA ILE A 191 -8.58 6.18 -1.75
C ILE A 191 -7.70 7.23 -2.46
N GLN A 192 -7.12 6.89 -3.60
CA GLN A 192 -6.32 7.83 -4.40
C GLN A 192 -7.20 8.76 -5.23
N SER A 193 -8.31 8.27 -5.77
CA SER A 193 -9.11 8.97 -6.78
C SER A 193 -9.64 10.32 -6.32
N MET A 194 -10.08 10.40 -5.06
CA MET A 194 -10.66 11.61 -4.48
C MET A 194 -9.68 12.79 -4.47
N HIS A 195 -8.38 12.50 -4.38
CA HIS A 195 -7.31 13.50 -4.29
C HIS A 195 -6.51 13.64 -5.59
N ALA A 196 -6.43 12.57 -6.39
CA ALA A 196 -5.68 12.56 -7.64
C ALA A 196 -6.44 13.19 -8.83
N LEU A 197 -7.78 13.10 -8.88
CA LEU A 197 -8.55 13.64 -10.01
C LEU A 197 -8.32 15.14 -10.23
N PRO A 198 -8.39 16.02 -9.21
CA PRO A 198 -8.12 17.45 -9.39
C PRO A 198 -6.74 17.70 -10.00
N SER A 199 -5.74 16.93 -9.59
CA SER A 199 -4.36 17.03 -10.06
C SER A 199 -4.20 16.60 -11.52
N ILE A 200 -4.97 15.60 -11.98
CA ILE A 200 -5.00 15.24 -13.42
C ILE A 200 -5.57 16.40 -14.23
N VAL A 201 -6.73 16.94 -13.82
CA VAL A 201 -7.39 18.04 -14.54
C VAL A 201 -6.48 19.28 -14.58
N ALA A 202 -5.83 19.61 -13.47
CA ALA A 202 -4.88 20.72 -13.40
C ALA A 202 -3.69 20.51 -14.36
N THR A 203 -3.15 19.30 -14.41
CA THR A 203 -2.00 18.97 -15.28
C THR A 203 -2.38 18.98 -16.76
N ILE A 204 -3.58 18.51 -17.12
CA ILE A 204 -4.07 18.60 -18.50
C ILE A 204 -4.18 20.06 -18.95
N ARG A 205 -4.65 20.96 -18.07
CA ARG A 205 -4.78 22.38 -18.38
C ARG A 205 -3.44 23.11 -18.45
N HIS A 206 -2.52 22.79 -17.54
CA HIS A 206 -1.21 23.43 -17.42
C HIS A 206 -0.10 22.38 -17.24
N PRO A 207 0.32 21.69 -18.31
CA PRO A 207 1.22 20.54 -18.20
C PRO A 207 2.63 20.90 -17.70
N HIS A 208 3.08 22.14 -17.82
CA HIS A 208 4.40 22.58 -17.30
C HIS A 208 4.36 23.15 -15.87
N ALA A 209 3.18 23.27 -15.25
CA ALA A 209 3.04 23.87 -13.92
C ALA A 209 3.40 22.95 -12.73
N PRO A 210 3.17 21.62 -12.77
CA PRO A 210 3.53 20.75 -11.65
C PRO A 210 5.02 20.79 -11.32
N SER A 211 5.34 20.92 -10.04
CA SER A 211 6.71 20.91 -9.52
C SER A 211 6.95 19.72 -8.59
N PHE A 212 8.19 19.25 -8.55
CA PHE A 212 8.58 18.15 -7.65
C PHE A 212 8.54 18.60 -6.19
N ALA A 213 7.70 17.97 -5.38
CA ALA A 213 7.72 18.07 -3.92
C ALA A 213 8.33 16.81 -3.32
N VAL A 214 9.26 16.96 -2.37
CA VAL A 214 9.87 15.83 -1.67
C VAL A 214 8.80 15.14 -0.83
N THR A 215 8.65 13.83 -1.02
CA THR A 215 7.74 13.04 -0.19
C THR A 215 8.28 13.02 1.24
N PRO A 216 7.45 13.39 2.25
CA PRO A 216 7.86 13.23 3.63
C PRO A 216 8.10 11.73 3.92
N LYS A 217 9.22 11.42 4.55
CA LYS A 217 9.60 10.07 4.99
C LYS A 217 10.14 10.15 6.40
N GLY A 218 9.91 9.11 7.20
CA GLY A 218 10.34 9.04 8.59
C GLY A 218 9.46 9.87 9.53
N GLU A 219 8.20 10.11 9.17
CA GLU A 219 7.25 10.75 10.08
C GLU A 219 6.99 9.85 11.28
N ARG A 220 7.12 10.40 12.49
CA ARG A 220 6.88 9.66 13.72
C ARG A 220 5.47 9.93 14.19
N LEU A 221 4.68 8.86 14.26
CA LEU A 221 3.31 8.89 14.75
C LEU A 221 3.28 8.46 16.22
N ASP A 222 3.26 9.42 17.13
CA ASP A 222 3.25 9.13 18.58
C ASP A 222 1.85 8.76 19.10
N GLU A 223 0.80 9.25 18.44
CA GLU A 223 -0.61 9.00 18.79
C GLU A 223 -1.45 8.55 17.58
N ASP A 224 -2.61 7.96 17.89
CA ASP A 224 -3.62 7.63 16.89
C ASP A 224 -4.36 8.92 16.50
N PHE A 225 -4.62 9.15 15.22
CA PHE A 225 -5.34 10.33 14.75
C PHE A 225 -6.16 10.04 13.49
N ILE A 226 -7.09 10.93 13.18
CA ILE A 226 -7.85 10.89 11.92
C ILE A 226 -7.14 11.74 10.89
N SER A 227 -6.85 11.16 9.73
CA SER A 227 -6.20 11.88 8.64
C SER A 227 -6.97 13.14 8.24
N GLN A 228 -6.25 14.24 8.01
CA GLN A 228 -6.85 15.50 7.54
C GLN A 228 -7.54 15.37 6.17
N LEU A 229 -7.20 14.33 5.41
CA LEU A 229 -7.76 14.02 4.10
C LEU A 229 -9.00 13.11 4.16
N ALA A 230 -9.56 12.88 5.35
CA ALA A 230 -10.63 11.91 5.56
C ALA A 230 -12.02 12.38 5.09
N LEU A 231 -12.27 13.70 5.06
CA LEU A 231 -13.60 14.26 4.82
C LEU A 231 -14.31 13.73 3.56
N PRO A 232 -13.63 13.61 2.38
CA PRO A 232 -14.28 13.07 1.18
C PRO A 232 -14.84 11.66 1.36
N PHE A 233 -14.21 10.81 2.19
CA PHE A 233 -14.64 9.42 2.38
C PHE A 233 -15.91 9.31 3.24
N TYR A 234 -16.06 10.18 4.25
CA TYR A 234 -17.33 10.29 4.98
C TYR A 234 -18.45 10.83 4.09
N ALA A 235 -18.15 11.82 3.24
CA ALA A 235 -19.11 12.40 2.32
C ALA A 235 -19.63 11.37 1.31
N ILE A 236 -18.75 10.60 0.65
CA ILE A 236 -19.17 9.56 -0.30
C ILE A 236 -19.87 8.39 0.38
N PHE A 237 -19.51 8.05 1.62
CA PHE A 237 -20.23 7.05 2.40
C PHE A 237 -21.66 7.49 2.68
N LEU A 238 -21.85 8.71 3.20
CA LEU A 238 -23.16 9.27 3.49
C LEU A 238 -23.99 9.41 2.20
N PHE A 239 -23.37 9.87 1.12
CA PHE A 239 -24.02 9.97 -0.19
C PHE A 239 -24.50 8.61 -0.70
N SER A 240 -23.66 7.58 -0.62
CA SER A 240 -24.02 6.22 -1.03
C SER A 240 -25.13 5.65 -0.14
N PHE A 241 -25.11 5.95 1.16
CA PHE A 241 -26.16 5.57 2.10
C PHE A 241 -27.52 6.21 1.74
N VAL A 242 -27.54 7.51 1.43
CA VAL A 242 -28.74 8.20 0.96
C VAL A 242 -29.25 7.57 -0.34
N CYS A 243 -28.37 7.20 -1.27
CA CYS A 243 -28.76 6.51 -2.50
C CYS A 243 -29.43 5.16 -2.22
N VAL A 244 -28.91 4.37 -1.27
CA VAL A 244 -29.53 3.09 -0.88
C VAL A 244 -30.92 3.32 -0.28
N ILE A 245 -31.09 4.33 0.58
CA ILE A 245 -32.41 4.71 1.13
C ILE A 245 -33.38 5.10 0.00
N ALA A 246 -32.93 5.95 -0.93
CA ALA A 246 -33.73 6.34 -2.09
C ALA A 246 -34.14 5.12 -2.94
N GLY A 247 -33.25 4.13 -3.08
CA GLY A 247 -33.55 2.84 -3.70
C GLY A 247 -34.66 2.08 -2.99
N VAL A 248 -34.62 1.98 -1.66
CA VAL A 248 -35.70 1.34 -0.86
C VAL A 248 -37.03 2.06 -1.09
N ILE A 249 -37.03 3.40 -1.07
CA ILE A 249 -38.23 4.20 -1.34
C ILE A 249 -38.75 3.92 -2.76
N ARG A 250 -37.86 3.87 -3.76
CA ARG A 250 -38.23 3.56 -5.15
C ARG A 250 -38.82 2.16 -5.32
N LEU A 251 -38.32 1.15 -4.58
CA LEU A 251 -38.91 -0.20 -4.61
C LEU A 251 -40.38 -0.19 -4.18
N ILE A 252 -40.73 0.67 -3.22
CA ILE A 252 -42.11 0.81 -2.73
C ILE A 252 -42.97 1.58 -3.74
N LEU A 253 -42.43 2.66 -4.32
CA LEU A 253 -43.18 3.55 -5.21
C LEU A 253 -43.33 3.01 -6.63
N ILE A 254 -42.33 2.29 -7.15
CA ILE A 254 -42.25 1.85 -8.54
C ILE A 254 -41.74 0.39 -8.60
N PRO A 255 -42.54 -0.58 -8.11
CA PRO A 255 -42.12 -1.98 -8.05
C PRO A 255 -41.84 -2.60 -9.43
N GLY A 256 -42.41 -2.03 -10.50
CA GLY A 256 -42.15 -2.47 -11.88
C GLY A 256 -40.68 -2.34 -12.31
N ASP A 257 -39.91 -1.46 -11.66
CA ASP A 257 -38.50 -1.23 -11.97
C ASP A 257 -37.55 -2.04 -11.05
N LEU A 258 -38.05 -3.10 -10.38
CA LEU A 258 -37.32 -3.91 -9.39
C LEU A 258 -35.90 -4.26 -9.81
N GLY A 259 -35.70 -4.72 -11.05
CA GLY A 259 -34.39 -5.15 -11.54
C GLY A 259 -33.36 -4.00 -11.54
N VAL A 260 -33.72 -2.86 -12.13
CA VAL A 260 -32.84 -1.68 -12.22
C VAL A 260 -32.52 -1.16 -10.82
N ILE A 261 -33.53 -1.10 -9.96
CA ILE A 261 -33.38 -0.64 -8.58
C ILE A 261 -32.45 -1.60 -7.81
N ALA A 262 -32.65 -2.92 -7.91
CA ALA A 262 -31.83 -3.91 -7.23
C ALA A 262 -30.36 -3.86 -7.66
N LEU A 263 -30.07 -3.73 -8.97
CA LEU A 263 -28.70 -3.61 -9.46
C LEU A 263 -28.03 -2.34 -8.97
N THR A 264 -28.68 -1.19 -9.15
CA THR A 264 -28.11 0.11 -8.75
C THR A 264 -27.94 0.23 -7.24
N MET A 265 -28.87 -0.33 -6.44
CA MET A 265 -28.70 -0.48 -5.00
C MET A 265 -27.53 -1.40 -4.65
N THR A 266 -27.34 -2.50 -5.37
CA THR A 266 -26.19 -3.40 -5.14
C THR A 266 -24.87 -2.69 -5.40
N LEU A 267 -24.78 -1.92 -6.50
CA LEU A 267 -23.60 -1.11 -6.81
C LEU A 267 -23.37 -0.02 -5.75
N ALA A 268 -24.42 0.68 -5.31
CA ALA A 268 -24.33 1.66 -4.23
C ALA A 268 -23.90 1.03 -2.90
N ALA A 269 -24.37 -0.18 -2.58
CA ALA A 269 -23.95 -0.93 -1.41
C ALA A 269 -22.48 -1.36 -1.49
N ILE A 270 -22.00 -1.80 -2.66
CA ILE A 270 -20.58 -2.09 -2.88
C ILE A 270 -19.74 -0.82 -2.69
N ASN A 271 -20.19 0.32 -3.22
CA ASN A 271 -19.54 1.62 -2.99
C ASN A 271 -19.49 2.02 -1.51
N MET A 272 -20.53 1.68 -0.72
CA MET A 272 -20.50 1.87 0.74
C MET A 272 -19.42 1.01 1.39
N ILE A 273 -19.25 -0.26 0.99
CA ILE A 273 -18.20 -1.15 1.53
C ILE A 273 -16.81 -0.54 1.29
N PHE A 274 -16.53 -0.07 0.06
CA PHE A 274 -15.26 0.59 -0.24
C PHE A 274 -15.06 1.88 0.56
N SER A 275 -16.12 2.67 0.74
CA SER A 275 -16.06 3.91 1.52
C SER A 275 -15.81 3.63 3.01
N MET A 276 -16.41 2.57 3.55
CA MET A 276 -16.15 2.12 4.93
C MET A 276 -14.70 1.65 5.10
N ALA A 277 -14.18 0.86 4.15
CA ALA A 277 -12.77 0.47 4.17
C ALA A 277 -11.84 1.70 4.09
N ALA A 278 -12.16 2.68 3.24
CA ALA A 278 -11.43 3.94 3.15
C ALA A 278 -11.47 4.72 4.48
N ILE A 279 -12.64 4.86 5.11
CA ILE A 279 -12.80 5.48 6.44
C ILE A 279 -11.94 4.74 7.48
N GLY A 280 -11.91 3.41 7.45
CA GLY A 280 -11.06 2.62 8.34
C GLY A 280 -9.57 2.96 8.18
N ILE A 281 -9.09 3.17 6.95
CA ILE A 281 -7.71 3.60 6.67
C ILE A 281 -7.44 5.01 7.20
N MET A 282 -8.44 5.89 7.26
CA MET A 282 -8.28 7.26 7.75
C MET A 282 -7.97 7.34 9.25
N LEU A 283 -8.18 6.25 10.01
CA LEU A 283 -7.68 6.15 11.38
C LEU A 283 -6.22 5.68 11.32
N GLU A 284 -5.30 6.64 11.31
CA GLU A 284 -3.86 6.39 11.29
C GLU A 284 -3.40 6.02 12.71
N LYS A 285 -2.79 4.84 12.86
CA LYS A 285 -2.37 4.30 14.16
C LYS A 285 -0.94 4.73 14.49
N ALA A 286 -0.68 5.00 15.77
CA ALA A 286 0.63 5.36 16.28
C ALA A 286 1.70 4.31 15.91
N GLN A 287 2.78 4.78 15.28
CA GLN A 287 3.95 3.97 14.95
C GLN A 287 5.01 4.12 16.04
N LYS A 288 4.92 3.23 17.04
CA LYS A 288 5.86 3.24 18.19
C LYS A 288 7.25 2.67 17.87
N ARG A 289 7.45 2.10 16.69
CA ARG A 289 8.74 1.52 16.27
C ARG A 289 9.51 2.54 15.43
N SER A 290 10.77 2.78 15.78
CA SER A 290 11.68 3.61 14.98
C SER A 290 12.18 2.93 13.71
N ALA A 291 12.05 1.60 13.62
CA ALA A 291 12.55 0.80 12.51
C ALA A 291 11.57 -0.32 12.14
N TYR A 292 11.36 -0.51 10.84
CA TYR A 292 10.66 -1.69 10.33
C TYR A 292 11.46 -2.96 10.62
N ARG A 293 10.74 -4.05 10.96
CA ARG A 293 11.34 -5.36 11.25
C ARG A 293 11.07 -6.33 10.12
N VAL A 294 12.13 -6.86 9.54
CA VAL A 294 12.08 -7.88 8.48
C VAL A 294 11.93 -9.26 9.14
N PRO A 295 10.96 -10.08 8.73
CA PRO A 295 10.89 -11.47 9.17
C PRO A 295 12.19 -12.20 8.81
N ALA A 296 12.76 -12.93 9.76
CA ALA A 296 14.09 -13.53 9.65
C ALA A 296 14.10 -15.04 9.95
N GLU A 297 12.94 -15.69 9.90
CA GLU A 297 12.80 -17.14 10.15
C GLU A 297 13.50 -18.01 9.08
N SER A 298 13.67 -17.45 7.87
CA SER A 298 14.36 -18.08 6.74
C SER A 298 15.78 -17.55 6.52
N LEU A 299 16.28 -16.73 7.44
CA LEU A 299 17.66 -16.23 7.39
C LEU A 299 18.61 -17.40 7.69
N ASP A 300 19.53 -17.67 6.77
CA ASP A 300 20.55 -18.70 6.92
C ASP A 300 21.73 -18.18 7.76
N ALA A 301 21.45 -17.87 9.03
CA ALA A 301 22.44 -17.37 9.96
C ALA A 301 22.35 -18.08 11.31
N THR A 302 23.50 -18.46 11.86
CA THR A 302 23.61 -18.86 13.26
C THR A 302 23.62 -17.61 14.14
N ALA A 303 23.02 -17.71 15.32
CA ALA A 303 23.07 -16.66 16.32
C ALA A 303 23.24 -17.24 17.72
N GLU A 304 24.12 -16.64 18.49
CA GLU A 304 24.35 -16.97 19.89
C GLU A 304 24.40 -15.70 20.73
N TRP A 305 23.80 -15.74 21.92
CA TRP A 305 24.01 -14.72 22.94
C TRP A 305 25.27 -15.04 23.73
N HIS A 306 26.15 -14.05 23.89
CA HIS A 306 27.38 -14.13 24.66
C HIS A 306 27.36 -13.07 25.77
N SER A 307 27.40 -13.50 27.03
CA SER A 307 27.50 -12.62 28.20
C SER A 307 28.30 -13.28 29.31
N GLY A 308 29.56 -12.87 29.49
CA GLY A 308 30.49 -13.57 30.38
C GLY A 308 30.67 -15.03 29.91
N ASN A 309 30.45 -15.99 30.81
CA ASN A 309 30.51 -17.42 30.48
C ASN A 309 29.18 -18.01 29.98
N THR A 310 28.12 -17.21 29.88
CA THR A 310 26.82 -17.68 29.40
C THR A 310 26.74 -17.57 27.89
N VAL A 311 26.64 -18.73 27.23
CA VAL A 311 26.35 -18.85 25.81
C VAL A 311 24.97 -19.45 25.61
N VAL A 312 24.13 -18.81 24.80
CA VAL A 312 22.77 -19.28 24.51
C VAL A 312 22.53 -19.30 23.02
N SER A 313 22.17 -20.46 22.46
CA SER A 313 21.77 -20.56 21.06
C SER A 313 20.45 -19.83 20.82
N LEU A 314 20.40 -19.04 19.76
CA LEU A 314 19.27 -18.22 19.37
C LEU A 314 18.86 -18.55 17.94
N ARG A 315 17.56 -18.49 17.66
CA ARG A 315 17.02 -18.56 16.30
C ARG A 315 16.27 -17.28 15.97
N PHE A 316 16.59 -16.67 14.84
CA PHE A 316 15.95 -15.43 14.40
C PHE A 316 14.44 -15.62 14.15
N LEU A 317 13.66 -14.64 14.59
CA LEU A 317 12.25 -14.45 14.22
C LEU A 317 12.08 -13.20 13.36
N ASP A 318 12.66 -12.08 13.78
CA ASP A 318 12.72 -10.85 13.00
C ASP A 318 13.95 -10.02 13.34
N VAL A 319 14.37 -9.17 12.41
CA VAL A 319 15.55 -8.32 12.52
C VAL A 319 15.27 -6.92 11.97
N SER A 320 15.90 -5.91 12.57
CA SER A 320 15.92 -4.52 12.11
C SER A 320 17.27 -3.91 12.48
N HIS A 321 17.61 -2.75 11.91
CA HIS A 321 18.84 -2.05 12.28
C HIS A 321 18.89 -1.63 13.76
N GLY A 322 17.73 -1.54 14.44
CA GLY A 322 17.66 -1.21 15.87
C GLY A 322 17.67 -2.40 16.83
N GLY A 323 17.54 -3.63 16.33
CA GLY A 323 17.46 -4.83 17.18
C GLY A 323 16.77 -6.00 16.50
N ALA A 324 16.74 -7.13 17.20
CA ALA A 324 16.21 -8.39 16.70
C ALA A 324 15.33 -9.10 17.72
N ARG A 325 14.54 -10.06 17.25
CA ARG A 325 13.76 -10.99 18.05
C ARG A 325 14.19 -12.41 17.75
N PHE A 326 14.29 -13.21 18.81
CA PHE A 326 14.77 -14.58 18.76
C PHE A 326 13.85 -15.53 19.52
N THR A 327 13.92 -16.82 19.18
CA THR A 327 13.57 -17.90 20.10
C THR A 327 14.81 -18.48 20.75
N ALA A 328 14.68 -18.89 22.01
CA ALA A 328 15.73 -19.50 22.82
C ALA A 328 15.16 -20.65 23.67
N THR A 329 15.99 -21.61 24.04
CA THR A 329 15.62 -22.72 24.94
C THR A 329 15.58 -22.30 26.42
N GLN A 330 16.30 -21.24 26.77
CA GLN A 330 16.43 -20.72 28.13
C GLN A 330 16.20 -19.21 28.19
N PRO A 331 15.74 -18.67 29.34
CA PRO A 331 15.48 -17.24 29.46
C PRO A 331 16.79 -16.46 29.53
N LEU A 332 16.76 -15.24 29.00
CA LEU A 332 17.81 -14.24 29.21
C LEU A 332 17.20 -13.10 30.03
N PRO A 333 17.72 -12.75 31.23
CA PRO A 333 17.11 -11.72 32.06
C PRO A 333 17.03 -10.37 31.34
N ARG A 334 15.93 -9.64 31.54
CA ARG A 334 15.76 -8.30 30.96
C ARG A 334 16.81 -7.35 31.55
N GLY A 335 17.39 -6.50 30.70
CA GLY A 335 18.45 -5.57 31.08
C GLY A 335 19.85 -6.15 31.00
N THR A 336 20.01 -7.47 30.78
CA THR A 336 21.32 -8.09 30.60
C THR A 336 22.02 -7.50 29.37
N LEU A 337 23.28 -7.12 29.56
CA LEU A 337 24.18 -6.66 28.50
C LEU A 337 25.00 -7.84 28.00
N GLY A 338 25.26 -7.88 26.70
CA GLY A 338 26.05 -8.93 26.06
C GLY A 338 26.23 -8.64 24.59
N ALA A 339 26.61 -9.65 23.81
CA ALA A 339 26.71 -9.57 22.37
C ALA A 339 25.89 -10.67 21.70
N ILE A 340 25.32 -10.36 20.54
CA ILE A 340 24.82 -11.37 19.62
C ILE A 340 25.95 -11.71 18.68
N ARG A 341 26.53 -12.90 18.83
CA ARG A 341 27.49 -13.44 17.88
C ARG A 341 26.72 -14.12 16.75
N ALA A 342 26.76 -13.53 15.55
CA ALA A 342 26.00 -14.05 14.41
C ALA A 342 26.86 -14.16 13.15
N THR A 343 26.59 -15.19 12.34
CA THR A 343 27.12 -15.27 10.98
C THR A 343 26.36 -14.32 10.07
N ILE A 344 27.06 -13.63 9.18
CA ILE A 344 26.48 -12.65 8.26
C ILE A 344 26.65 -13.16 6.82
N PRO A 345 25.59 -13.73 6.21
CA PRO A 345 25.67 -14.31 4.86
C PRO A 345 26.18 -13.34 3.80
N ALA A 346 25.75 -12.07 3.86
CA ALA A 346 26.12 -11.03 2.92
C ALA A 346 27.59 -10.55 3.02
N MET A 347 28.33 -11.04 4.01
CA MET A 347 29.75 -10.74 4.21
C MET A 347 30.53 -12.06 4.25
N ASP A 348 30.34 -12.94 3.28
CA ASP A 348 31.00 -14.24 3.15
C ASP A 348 30.93 -15.11 4.42
N ASN A 349 29.77 -15.10 5.08
CA ASN A 349 29.52 -15.79 6.36
C ASN A 349 30.47 -15.38 7.49
N THR A 350 31.02 -14.16 7.45
CA THR A 350 31.81 -13.60 8.57
C THR A 350 31.00 -13.61 9.86
N VAL A 351 31.68 -13.94 10.96
CA VAL A 351 31.09 -13.92 12.29
C VAL A 351 31.33 -12.54 12.90
N ALA A 352 30.26 -11.85 13.28
CA ALA A 352 30.34 -10.57 13.95
C ALA A 352 29.72 -10.65 15.34
N ASP A 353 30.37 -9.99 16.30
CA ASP A 353 29.82 -9.75 17.62
C ASP A 353 29.07 -8.43 17.60
N LEU A 354 27.77 -8.47 17.91
CA LEU A 354 26.87 -7.33 17.88
C LEU A 354 26.48 -6.94 19.31
N PRO A 355 27.10 -5.91 19.91
CA PRO A 355 26.77 -5.47 21.26
C PRO A 355 25.27 -5.19 21.40
N SER A 356 24.67 -5.75 22.44
CA SER A 356 23.22 -5.86 22.57
C SER A 356 22.75 -5.80 24.02
N SER A 357 21.51 -5.37 24.21
CA SER A 357 20.83 -5.40 25.51
C SER A 357 19.48 -6.11 25.40
N VAL A 358 19.15 -6.94 26.39
CA VAL A 358 17.85 -7.65 26.42
C VAL A 358 16.76 -6.67 26.85
N VAL A 359 15.80 -6.41 25.96
CA VAL A 359 14.70 -5.46 26.21
C VAL A 359 13.37 -6.14 26.51
N ARG A 360 13.18 -7.39 26.08
CA ARG A 360 11.94 -8.15 26.26
C ARG A 360 12.23 -9.64 26.42
N VAL A 361 11.48 -10.28 27.30
CA VAL A 361 11.54 -11.72 27.59
C VAL A 361 10.12 -12.21 27.77
N ARG A 362 9.72 -13.25 27.04
CA ARG A 362 8.38 -13.84 27.17
C ARG A 362 8.44 -15.35 27.00
N ARG A 363 7.80 -16.08 27.90
CA ARG A 363 7.63 -17.53 27.74
C ARG A 363 6.55 -17.80 26.68
N MET A 364 6.86 -18.67 25.73
CA MET A 364 5.94 -19.12 24.69
C MET A 364 5.16 -20.36 25.16
N THR A 365 4.02 -20.62 24.51
CA THR A 365 3.15 -21.77 24.83
C THR A 365 3.81 -23.12 24.57
N ASN A 366 4.75 -23.18 23.62
CA ASN A 366 5.55 -24.38 23.30
C ASN A 366 6.72 -24.62 24.28
N GLY A 367 6.82 -23.84 25.37
CA GLY A 367 7.89 -23.96 26.36
C GLY A 367 9.18 -23.20 26.03
N GLN A 368 9.35 -22.69 24.81
CA GLN A 368 10.49 -21.85 24.43
C GLN A 368 10.37 -20.41 24.96
N TRP A 369 11.45 -19.65 24.86
CA TRP A 369 11.51 -18.24 25.25
C TRP A 369 11.62 -17.34 24.02
N GLU A 370 10.77 -16.33 23.94
CA GLU A 370 10.89 -15.23 23.01
C GLU A 370 11.76 -14.13 23.66
N ILE A 371 12.90 -13.83 23.03
CA ILE A 371 13.86 -12.83 23.47
C ILE A 371 13.89 -11.68 22.47
N GLY A 372 13.66 -10.46 22.96
CA GLY A 372 13.85 -9.24 22.19
C GLY A 372 15.11 -8.52 22.66
N VAL A 373 16.00 -8.20 21.72
CA VAL A 373 17.23 -7.44 21.99
C VAL A 373 17.22 -6.11 21.25
N ARG A 374 17.98 -5.15 21.78
CA ARG A 374 18.31 -3.90 21.14
C ARG A 374 19.80 -3.88 20.86
N PHE A 375 20.17 -3.62 19.60
CA PHE A 375 21.57 -3.44 19.21
C PHE A 375 22.09 -2.12 19.77
N ALA A 376 23.35 -2.10 20.20
CA ALA A 376 24.04 -0.94 20.75
C ALA A 376 25.45 -0.83 20.14
N PRO A 377 25.56 -0.69 18.80
CA PRO A 377 26.85 -0.69 18.13
C PRO A 377 27.71 0.52 18.54
N GLN A 378 28.95 0.26 18.92
CA GLN A 378 29.95 1.23 19.32
C GLN A 378 30.88 1.61 18.17
N THR A 379 31.09 0.70 17.21
CA THR A 379 32.00 0.89 16.07
C THR A 379 31.26 0.99 14.74
N ILE A 380 31.95 1.46 13.69
CA ILE A 380 31.40 1.52 12.32
C ILE A 380 31.28 0.10 11.76
N GLU A 381 32.20 -0.78 12.10
CA GLU A 381 32.27 -2.18 11.70
C GLU A 381 31.03 -2.94 12.22
N GLU A 382 30.65 -2.74 13.48
CA GLU A 382 29.42 -3.29 14.05
C GLU A 382 28.17 -2.75 13.34
N ARG A 383 28.14 -1.45 12.99
CA ARG A 383 27.02 -0.88 12.23
C ARG A 383 26.93 -1.49 10.83
N ARG A 384 28.06 -1.67 10.14
CA ARG A 384 28.13 -2.32 8.83
C ARG A 384 27.64 -3.77 8.91
N ALA A 385 28.06 -4.50 9.94
CA ALA A 385 27.61 -5.86 10.22
C ALA A 385 26.08 -5.92 10.42
N ILE A 386 25.50 -5.01 11.21
CA ILE A 386 24.04 -4.91 11.39
C ILE A 386 23.33 -4.61 10.05
N VAL A 387 23.86 -3.67 9.26
CA VAL A 387 23.27 -3.34 7.95
C VAL A 387 23.33 -4.54 7.01
N ALA A 388 24.46 -5.25 6.95
CA ALA A 388 24.63 -6.45 6.13
C ALA A 388 23.73 -7.60 6.59
N LEU A 389 23.57 -7.81 7.90
CA LEU A 389 22.67 -8.81 8.47
C LEU A 389 21.21 -8.55 8.10
N VAL A 390 20.78 -7.28 8.09
CA VAL A 390 19.37 -6.91 7.88
C VAL A 390 19.02 -6.81 6.39
N TYR A 391 19.92 -6.25 5.57
CA TYR A 391 19.63 -5.82 4.20
C TYR A 391 20.50 -6.48 3.13
N GLY A 392 21.56 -7.20 3.52
CA GLY A 392 22.53 -7.74 2.58
C GLY A 392 22.09 -9.03 1.90
N ASP A 393 21.16 -9.78 2.50
CA ASP A 393 20.67 -11.04 1.95
C ASP A 393 19.40 -10.85 1.10
N SER A 394 19.58 -10.83 -0.22
CA SER A 394 18.46 -10.75 -1.17
C SER A 394 17.60 -12.01 -1.22
N ASP A 395 18.13 -13.18 -0.81
CA ASP A 395 17.37 -14.42 -0.79
C ASP A 395 16.41 -14.46 0.40
N LEU A 396 16.79 -13.89 1.55
CA LEU A 396 15.86 -13.60 2.64
C LEU A 396 14.70 -12.72 2.17
N HIS A 397 14.99 -11.62 1.45
CA HIS A 397 13.96 -10.73 0.94
C HIS A 397 13.05 -11.42 -0.09
N ALA A 398 13.62 -12.24 -0.98
CA ALA A 398 12.87 -13.04 -1.94
C ALA A 398 11.99 -14.11 -1.26
N ALA A 399 12.50 -14.79 -0.23
CA ALA A 399 11.74 -15.76 0.56
C ALA A 399 10.54 -15.09 1.25
N ASN A 400 10.77 -13.93 1.87
CA ASN A 400 9.73 -13.14 2.51
C ASN A 400 8.66 -12.65 1.53
N GLN A 401 9.06 -12.24 0.33
CA GLN A 401 8.12 -11.89 -0.74
C GLN A 401 7.28 -13.09 -1.16
N ARG A 402 7.91 -14.24 -1.49
CA ARG A 402 7.21 -15.48 -1.86
C ARG A 402 6.24 -15.95 -0.78
N ALA A 403 6.60 -15.81 0.49
CA ALA A 403 5.74 -16.20 1.61
C ALA A 403 4.42 -15.41 1.66
N ARG A 404 4.44 -14.13 1.24
CA ARG A 404 3.24 -13.27 1.13
C ARG A 404 2.43 -13.50 -0.14
N GLN A 405 3.07 -13.95 -1.21
CA GLN A 405 2.47 -14.09 -2.54
C GLN A 405 1.56 -15.33 -2.68
N ARG A 406 0.54 -15.39 -1.83
CA ARG A 406 -0.46 -16.46 -1.82
C ARG A 406 -1.72 -16.01 -2.55
N ARG A 407 -2.24 -16.88 -3.40
CA ARG A 407 -3.52 -16.66 -4.10
C ARG A 407 -4.68 -16.96 -3.17
N ILE A 408 -5.69 -16.09 -3.20
CA ILE A 408 -6.97 -16.30 -2.52
C ILE A 408 -8.12 -16.35 -3.53
N GLY A 409 -9.25 -16.94 -3.12
CA GLY A 409 -10.46 -17.00 -3.94
C GLY A 409 -11.18 -15.64 -4.05
N LEU A 410 -12.09 -15.49 -5.02
CA LEU A 410 -12.89 -14.26 -5.14
C LEU A 410 -13.80 -14.04 -3.92
N ALA A 411 -14.50 -15.09 -3.48
CA ALA A 411 -15.35 -15.03 -2.29
C ALA A 411 -14.55 -14.74 -1.02
N GLU A 412 -13.35 -15.33 -0.89
CA GLU A 412 -12.43 -15.06 0.22
C GLU A 412 -11.93 -13.62 0.20
N GLY A 413 -11.59 -13.07 -0.97
CA GLY A 413 -11.20 -11.67 -1.13
C GLY A 413 -12.32 -10.69 -0.77
N PHE A 414 -13.55 -10.99 -1.19
CA PHE A 414 -14.72 -10.19 -0.82
C PHE A 414 -15.00 -10.24 0.69
N ALA A 415 -14.99 -11.43 1.30
CA ALA A 415 -15.17 -11.60 2.74
C ALA A 415 -14.07 -10.88 3.54
N PHE A 416 -12.83 -10.94 3.06
CA PHE A 416 -11.70 -10.22 3.63
C PHE A 416 -11.92 -8.70 3.60
N LEU A 417 -12.28 -8.13 2.44
CA LEU A 417 -12.56 -6.71 2.30
C LEU A 417 -13.73 -6.28 3.19
N LEU A 418 -14.84 -7.02 3.20
CA LEU A 418 -16.01 -6.72 4.02
C LEU A 418 -15.67 -6.70 5.51
N ARG A 419 -14.89 -7.70 5.98
CA ARG A 419 -14.43 -7.76 7.37
C ARG A 419 -13.58 -6.54 7.73
N LEU A 420 -12.63 -6.16 6.87
CA LEU A 420 -11.79 -4.99 7.09
C LEU A 420 -12.63 -3.70 7.12
N ALA A 421 -13.54 -3.54 6.15
CA ALA A 421 -14.42 -2.39 6.02
C ALA A 421 -15.23 -2.18 7.30
N VAL A 422 -15.91 -3.23 7.79
CA VAL A 422 -16.73 -3.14 9.01
C VAL A 422 -15.87 -2.91 10.24
N THR A 423 -14.80 -3.70 10.41
CA THR A 423 -13.97 -3.65 11.63
C THR A 423 -13.28 -2.30 11.79
N HIS A 424 -12.60 -1.84 10.74
CA HIS A 424 -11.82 -0.60 10.84
C HIS A 424 -12.67 0.65 10.72
N ALA A 425 -13.79 0.64 9.99
CA ALA A 425 -14.75 1.74 10.07
C ALA A 425 -15.34 1.86 11.49
N ALA A 426 -15.67 0.74 12.14
CA ALA A 426 -16.14 0.76 13.52
C ALA A 426 -15.08 1.30 14.48
N GLU A 427 -13.81 0.88 14.36
CA GLU A 427 -12.68 1.45 15.12
C GLU A 427 -12.59 2.97 14.94
N ASN A 428 -12.71 3.44 13.69
CA ASN A 428 -12.70 4.87 13.36
C ASN A 428 -13.85 5.63 14.03
N PHE A 429 -15.10 5.17 13.91
CA PHE A 429 -16.24 5.82 14.56
C PHE A 429 -16.15 5.77 16.09
N GLN A 430 -15.65 4.68 16.67
CA GLN A 430 -15.38 4.57 18.10
C GLN A 430 -14.30 5.57 18.56
N PHE A 431 -13.27 5.79 17.76
CA PHE A 431 -12.26 6.79 18.03
C PHE A 431 -12.85 8.21 18.02
N LEU A 432 -13.63 8.56 16.98
CA LEU A 432 -14.28 9.86 16.85
C LEU A 432 -15.26 10.14 18.00
N THR A 433 -16.08 9.16 18.38
CA THR A 433 -17.01 9.28 19.50
C THR A 433 -16.30 9.49 20.83
N ARG A 434 -15.18 8.79 21.07
CA ARG A 434 -14.33 9.03 22.25
C ARG A 434 -13.75 10.43 22.26
N LEU A 435 -13.24 10.91 21.12
CA LEU A 435 -12.65 12.24 21.00
C LEU A 435 -13.70 13.36 21.19
N ALA A 436 -14.89 13.19 20.61
CA ALA A 436 -16.03 14.07 20.83
C ALA A 436 -16.47 14.08 22.30
N TRP A 437 -16.57 12.90 22.93
CA TRP A 437 -16.90 12.78 24.35
C TRP A 437 -15.86 13.46 25.24
N GLN A 438 -14.57 13.24 25.01
CA GLN A 438 -13.49 13.91 25.74
C GLN A 438 -13.57 15.44 25.59
N LYS A 439 -13.85 15.93 24.37
CA LYS A 439 -14.04 17.36 24.12
C LYS A 439 -15.24 17.91 24.88
N ILE A 440 -16.39 17.21 24.85
CA ILE A 440 -17.58 17.57 25.64
C ILE A 440 -17.24 17.61 27.14
N VAL A 441 -16.62 16.56 27.68
CA VAL A 441 -16.20 16.50 29.09
C VAL A 441 -15.24 17.63 29.45
N SER A 442 -14.30 17.99 28.56
CA SER A 442 -13.35 19.08 28.79
C SER A 442 -14.01 20.48 28.79
N LEU A 443 -15.08 20.65 28.01
CA LEU A 443 -15.89 21.88 28.00
C LEU A 443 -16.80 21.94 29.24
N ILE A 444 -17.14 20.79 29.82
CA ILE A 444 -17.85 20.67 31.09
C ILE A 444 -16.82 20.71 32.25
N THR A 445 -16.25 21.89 32.50
CA THR A 445 -15.33 22.19 33.63
C THR A 445 -15.87 21.80 35.04
N PRO A 446 -15.04 21.78 36.12
CA PRO A 446 -15.02 20.79 37.22
C PRO A 446 -16.29 20.64 38.10
N LYS A 447 -17.27 21.53 37.90
CA LYS A 447 -18.51 21.61 38.67
C LYS A 447 -19.35 20.34 38.48
N TRP A 448 -19.34 19.75 37.29
CA TRP A 448 -20.02 18.48 37.00
C TRP A 448 -19.22 17.24 37.37
N GLN A 449 -17.88 17.30 37.36
CA GLN A 449 -17.05 16.20 37.89
C GLN A 449 -17.35 15.93 39.37
N ARG A 450 -17.59 16.98 40.19
CA ARG A 450 -18.02 16.82 41.59
C ARG A 450 -19.43 16.25 41.73
N ILE A 451 -20.33 16.53 40.78
CA ILE A 451 -21.71 16.03 40.80
C ILE A 451 -21.75 14.56 40.37
N LEU A 452 -21.00 14.20 39.33
CA LEU A 452 -20.89 12.82 38.85
C LEU A 452 -20.14 11.92 39.86
N GLN A 453 -19.08 12.42 40.52
CA GLN A 453 -18.42 11.68 41.61
C GLN A 453 -19.35 11.44 42.82
N ARG A 454 -20.34 12.30 43.07
CA ARG A 454 -21.34 12.10 44.14
C ARG A 454 -22.48 11.18 43.75
N LEU A 455 -22.82 11.10 42.46
CA LEU A 455 -23.91 10.25 41.96
C LEU A 455 -23.49 8.78 41.77
N PHE A 456 -22.20 8.51 41.58
CA PHE A 456 -21.66 7.16 41.35
C PHE A 456 -20.81 6.61 42.51
N ALA A 457 -20.84 7.26 43.68
CA ALA A 457 -20.18 6.80 44.92
C ALA A 457 -21.17 6.15 45.92
N GLY A 458 -22.35 5.75 45.46
CA GLY A 458 -23.35 5.00 46.23
C GLY A 458 -23.42 3.56 45.79
#